data_AF-A0A8J8BCG1-F1
#
_entry.id   AF-A0A8J8BCG1-F1
#
_cell.length_a   1.000
_cell.length_b   1.000
_cell.length_c   1.000
_cell.angle_alpha   90.00
_cell.angle_beta   90.00
_cell.angle_gamma   90.00
#
_symmetry.space_group_name_H-M   'P 1'
#
loop_
_entity.id
_entity.type
_entity.pdbx_description
1 polymer ?
#
loop_
_entity_poly.entity_id
_entity_poly.type
_entity_poly.pdbx_seq_one_letter_code
_entity_poly.pdbx_strand_id
1 'polypeptide(L)'
;MPPELVRHLLDQVSLLSRTTLEPRGLSFAGLTERERDVLKLIADGLSTREVAMKLSYSERTIKAVLQALTIRLNLRNRTQAVAYAVRNGWI
;
A
#
# COMPACT_ATOMS: atom_id res chain seq x y z
N MET A 1 0.75 25.75 -22.78
CA MET A 1 0.83 24.29 -22.88
C MET A 1 -0.58 23.73 -22.67
N PRO A 2 -1.15 22.95 -23.60
CA PRO A 2 -2.54 22.47 -23.50
C PRO A 2 -2.69 21.45 -22.35
N PRO A 3 -3.69 21.62 -21.46
CA PRO A 3 -3.83 20.84 -20.22
C PRO A 3 -4.20 19.37 -20.45
N GLU A 4 -4.79 19.05 -21.60
CA GLU A 4 -5.16 17.67 -21.97
C GLU A 4 -3.95 16.75 -22.15
N LEU A 5 -2.81 17.32 -22.54
CA LEU A 5 -1.58 16.54 -22.76
C LEU A 5 -0.95 16.07 -21.45
N VAL A 6 -1.14 16.84 -20.37
CA VAL A 6 -0.65 16.49 -19.03
C VAL A 6 -1.41 15.28 -18.49
N ARG A 7 -2.73 15.22 -18.75
CA ARG A 7 -3.59 14.11 -18.33
C ARG A 7 -3.16 12.79 -18.96
N HIS A 8 -2.91 12.78 -20.28
CA HIS A 8 -2.51 11.58 -21.01
C HIS A 8 -1.09 11.12 -20.68
N LEU A 9 -0.16 12.03 -20.40
CA LEU A 9 1.20 11.67 -19.96
C LEU A 9 1.19 11.02 -18.57
N LEU A 10 0.34 11.48 -17.66
CA LEU A 10 0.21 10.86 -16.34
C LEU A 10 -0.36 9.44 -16.41
N ASP A 11 -1.30 9.19 -17.33
CA ASP A 11 -1.88 7.86 -17.55
C ASP A 11 -0.86 6.88 -18.15
N GLN A 12 -0.03 7.35 -19.10
CA GLN A 12 1.02 6.57 -19.75
C GLN A 12 2.16 6.15 -18.80
N VAL A 13 2.49 6.99 -17.81
CA VAL A 13 3.53 6.69 -16.82
C VAL A 13 3.08 5.60 -15.84
N SER A 14 1.78 5.44 -15.58
CA SER A 14 1.25 4.44 -14.65
C SER A 14 1.46 2.98 -15.11
N LEU A 15 1.59 2.75 -16.43
CA LEU A 15 1.83 1.42 -17.00
C LEU A 15 3.31 1.00 -16.98
N LEU A 16 4.24 1.97 -16.92
CA LEU A 16 5.68 1.71 -16.92
C LEU A 16 6.23 1.35 -15.54
N SER A 17 5.51 1.65 -14.47
CA SER A 17 5.97 1.36 -13.10
C SER A 17 5.79 -0.10 -12.65
N ARG A 18 5.21 -0.97 -13.48
CA ARG A 18 4.86 -2.35 -13.12
C ARG A 18 6.07 -3.27 -12.83
N THR A 19 7.29 -2.88 -13.17
CA THR A 19 8.46 -3.77 -13.10
C THR A 19 9.58 -3.32 -12.18
N THR A 20 9.51 -2.12 -11.60
CA THR A 20 10.55 -1.62 -10.70
C THR A 20 9.93 -0.85 -9.55
N LEU A 21 9.85 -1.50 -8.37
CA LEU A 21 9.77 -0.83 -7.06
C LEU A 21 8.91 0.44 -7.06
N GLU A 22 7.58 0.32 -6.94
CA GLU A 22 6.71 1.50 -6.75
C GLU A 22 6.61 1.88 -5.26
N PRO A 23 7.26 2.98 -4.82
CA PRO A 23 6.76 3.79 -3.74
C PRO A 23 6.27 5.12 -4.33
N ARG A 24 5.06 5.16 -4.92
CA ARG A 24 4.21 6.37 -5.09
C ARG A 24 3.00 6.14 -6.01
N GLY A 25 2.23 5.09 -5.78
CA GLY A 25 0.82 5.10 -6.19
C GLY A 25 0.04 5.95 -5.21
N LEU A 26 -0.12 7.26 -5.46
CA LEU A 26 -1.03 8.11 -4.70
C LEU A 26 -2.47 7.69 -5.00
N SER A 27 -2.94 6.61 -4.38
CA SER A 27 -4.37 6.34 -4.30
C SER A 27 -5.00 7.44 -3.43
N PHE A 28 -6.24 7.79 -3.72
CA PHE A 28 -7.03 8.92 -3.18
C PHE A 28 -7.14 8.99 -1.63
N ALA A 29 -6.55 8.02 -0.92
CA ALA A 29 -6.58 7.85 0.52
C ALA A 29 -5.19 7.76 1.18
N GLY A 30 -4.09 7.99 0.45
CA GLY A 30 -2.73 7.95 1.02
C GLY A 30 -2.17 6.54 1.30
N LEU A 31 -2.84 5.50 0.81
CA LEU A 31 -2.36 4.11 0.77
C LEU A 31 -2.28 3.61 -0.67
N THR A 32 -1.24 2.86 -0.99
CA THR A 32 -1.18 2.04 -2.20
C THR A 32 -2.15 0.86 -2.09
N GLU A 33 -2.58 0.31 -3.23
CA GLU A 33 -3.46 -0.87 -3.28
C GLU A 33 -2.88 -2.05 -2.47
N ARG A 34 -1.57 -2.28 -2.63
CA ARG A 34 -0.83 -3.29 -1.89
C ARG A 34 -0.86 -3.09 -0.37
N GLU A 35 -0.69 -1.85 0.10
CA GLU A 35 -0.75 -1.57 1.54
C GLU A 35 -2.14 -1.83 2.12
N ARG A 36 -3.19 -1.52 1.35
CA ARG A 36 -4.58 -1.83 1.72
C ARG A 36 -4.80 -3.34 1.82
N ASP A 37 -4.33 -4.10 0.85
CA ASP A 37 -4.46 -5.56 0.86
C ASP A 37 -3.74 -6.18 2.05
N VAL A 38 -2.52 -5.71 2.35
CA VAL A 38 -1.76 -6.13 3.53
C VAL A 38 -2.54 -5.81 4.81
N LEU A 39 -3.07 -4.59 4.95
CA LEU A 39 -3.83 -4.18 6.13
C LEU A 39 -5.12 -4.99 6.30
N LYS A 40 -5.83 -5.28 5.20
CA LYS A 40 -7.07 -6.07 5.21
C LYS A 40 -6.83 -7.48 5.72
N LEU A 41 -5.81 -8.16 5.17
CA LEU A 41 -5.46 -9.52 5.59
C LEU A 41 -4.96 -9.55 7.05
N ILE A 42 -4.26 -8.52 7.52
CA ILE A 42 -3.86 -8.44 8.94
C ILE A 42 -5.07 -8.17 9.84
N ALA A 43 -6.04 -7.38 9.39
CA ALA A 43 -7.29 -7.15 10.11
C ALA A 43 -8.14 -8.42 10.20
N ASP A 44 -8.09 -9.28 9.18
CA ASP A 44 -8.66 -10.63 9.20
C ASP A 44 -7.91 -11.60 10.15
N GLY A 45 -6.85 -11.12 10.82
CA GLY A 45 -6.09 -11.89 11.82
C GLY A 45 -4.92 -12.71 11.27
N LEU A 46 -4.59 -12.56 9.97
CA LEU A 46 -3.49 -13.33 9.37
C LEU A 46 -2.12 -12.83 9.85
N SER A 47 -1.21 -13.78 10.02
CA SER A 47 0.20 -13.49 10.28
C SER A 47 0.89 -12.91 9.04
N THR A 48 2.00 -12.19 9.23
CA THR A 48 2.80 -11.64 8.12
C THR A 48 3.28 -12.71 7.14
N ARG A 49 3.45 -13.95 7.60
CA ARG A 49 3.80 -15.10 6.76
C ARG A 49 2.62 -15.57 5.91
N GLU A 50 1.42 -15.64 6.47
CA GLU A 50 0.21 -16.00 5.72
C GLU A 50 -0.18 -14.92 4.71
N VAL A 51 -0.05 -13.66 5.09
CA VAL A 51 -0.22 -12.51 4.19
C VAL A 51 0.78 -12.60 3.03
N ALA A 52 2.04 -12.91 3.33
CA ALA A 52 3.09 -13.09 2.32
C ALA A 52 2.74 -14.21 1.34
N MET A 53 2.25 -15.35 1.84
CA MET A 53 1.80 -16.47 1.00
C MET A 53 0.60 -16.09 0.12
N LYS A 54 -0.41 -15.41 0.68
CA LYS A 54 -1.60 -14.98 -0.08
C LYS A 54 -1.31 -13.97 -1.17
N LEU A 55 -0.38 -13.05 -0.92
CA LEU A 55 0.01 -12.00 -1.87
C LEU A 55 1.21 -12.39 -2.74
N SER A 56 1.66 -13.66 -2.68
CA SER A 56 2.83 -14.16 -3.43
C SER A 56 4.10 -13.30 -3.24
N TYR A 57 4.35 -12.86 -2.01
CA TYR A 57 5.51 -12.08 -1.62
C TYR A 57 6.34 -12.78 -0.53
N SER A 58 7.54 -12.25 -0.27
CA SER A 58 8.32 -12.69 0.89
C SER A 58 7.81 -12.03 2.17
N GLU A 59 7.96 -12.71 3.31
CA GLU A 59 7.64 -12.13 4.62
C GLU A 59 8.45 -10.85 4.89
N ARG A 60 9.70 -10.78 4.43
CA ARG A 60 10.54 -9.57 4.47
C ARG A 60 9.86 -8.41 3.76
N THR A 61 9.25 -8.66 2.61
CA THR A 61 8.56 -7.62 1.84
C THR A 61 7.33 -7.11 2.57
N ILE A 62 6.53 -7.99 3.17
CA ILE A 62 5.36 -7.58 3.98
C ILE A 62 5.79 -6.75 5.19
N LYS A 63 6.87 -7.14 5.88
CA LYS A 63 7.45 -6.36 6.99
C LYS A 63 7.91 -4.98 6.53
N ALA A 64 8.58 -4.90 5.37
CA ALA A 64 9.03 -3.63 4.81
C ALA A 64 7.86 -2.71 4.44
N VAL A 65 6.78 -3.25 3.87
CA VAL A 65 5.55 -2.50 3.56
C VAL A 65 4.93 -1.94 4.85
N LEU A 66 4.77 -2.78 5.88
CA LEU A 66 4.25 -2.34 7.18
C LEU A 66 5.13 -1.27 7.82
N GLN A 67 6.46 -1.43 7.77
CA GLN A 67 7.40 -0.48 8.30
C GLN A 67 7.29 0.88 7.59
N ALA A 68 7.29 0.87 6.26
CA ALA A 68 7.12 2.08 5.46
C ALA A 68 5.78 2.78 5.79
N LEU A 69 4.70 2.01 5.92
CA LEU A 69 3.38 2.50 6.28
C LEU A 69 3.35 3.11 7.69
N THR A 70 3.95 2.42 8.67
CA THR A 70 4.02 2.93 10.05
C THR A 70 4.84 4.20 10.17
N ILE A 71 5.95 4.31 9.43
CA ILE A 71 6.77 5.53 9.39
C ILE A 71 5.99 6.65 8.72
N ARG A 72 5.36 6.39 7.57
CA ARG A 72 4.63 7.40 6.80
C ARG A 72 3.41 7.96 7.56
N LEU A 73 2.72 7.11 8.32
CA LEU A 73 1.53 7.47 9.09
C LEU A 73 1.82 7.76 10.57
N ASN A 74 3.09 7.76 10.97
CA ASN A 74 3.55 7.96 12.35
C ASN A 74 2.86 7.02 13.38
N LEU A 75 2.74 5.74 13.01
CA LEU A 75 2.13 4.68 13.81
C LEU A 75 3.23 3.87 14.53
N ARG A 76 2.93 3.39 15.73
CA ARG A 76 3.87 2.65 16.57
C ARG A 76 3.86 1.13 16.34
N ASN A 77 2.72 0.57 15.97
CA ASN A 77 2.59 -0.88 15.84
C ASN A 77 1.55 -1.30 14.79
N ARG A 78 1.60 -2.58 14.39
CA ARG A 78 0.67 -3.17 13.41
C ARG A 78 -0.80 -3.04 13.82
N THR A 79 -1.09 -3.12 15.13
CA THR A 79 -2.45 -2.99 15.66
C THR A 79 -2.97 -1.57 15.45
N GLN A 80 -2.14 -0.56 15.70
CA GLN A 80 -2.46 0.83 15.43
C GLN A 80 -2.66 1.08 13.93
N ALA A 81 -1.91 0.39 13.07
CA ALA A 81 -2.11 0.47 11.61
C ALA A 81 -3.47 -0.09 11.18
N VAL A 82 -3.88 -1.24 11.72
CA VAL A 82 -5.22 -1.80 11.48
C VAL A 82 -6.31 -0.85 12.02
N ALA A 83 -6.17 -0.40 13.27
CA ALA A 83 -7.14 0.52 13.88
C ALA A 83 -7.26 1.83 13.10
N TYR A 84 -6.14 2.36 12.62
CA TYR A 84 -6.11 3.54 11.77
C TYR A 84 -6.80 3.28 10.43
N ALA A 85 -6.55 2.13 9.80
CA ALA A 85 -7.21 1.76 8.55
C ALA A 85 -8.73 1.64 8.68
N VAL A 86 -9.22 0.99 9.74
CA VAL A 86 -10.65 0.90 10.05
C VAL A 86 -11.25 2.28 10.30
N ARG A 87 -10.59 3.11 11.13
CA ARG A 87 -11.08 4.45 11.48
C ARG A 87 -11.17 5.40 10.28
N ASN A 88 -10.30 5.23 9.30
CA ASN A 88 -10.30 6.02 8.07
C ASN A 88 -11.12 5.38 6.93
N GLY A 89 -11.80 4.24 7.17
CA GLY A 89 -12.63 3.56 6.18
C GLY A 89 -11.83 2.95 5.02
N TRP A 90 -10.57 2.57 5.27
CA TRP A 90 -9.70 1.98 4.26
C TRP A 90 -9.93 0.48 4.08
N ILE A 91 -10.43 -0.17 5.13
CA ILE A 91 -10.80 -1.58 5.23
C ILE A 91 -12.10 -1.71 6.04
#